data_AF-A0AAU9LE58-F1
#
_entry.id   AF-A0AAU9LE58-F1
#
_cell.length_a   1.000
_cell.length_b   1.000
_cell.length_c   1.000
_cell.angle_alpha   90.00
_cell.angle_beta   90.00
_cell.angle_gamma   90.00
#
_symmetry.space_group_name_H-M   'P 1'
#
loop_
_entity.id
_entity.type
_entity.pdbx_description
1 polymer ?
#
loop_
_entity_poly.entity_id
_entity_poly.type
_entity_poly.pdbx_seq_one_letter_code
_entity_poly.pdbx_strand_id
1 'polypeptide(L)'
;METRQPYSNEDIYKRRFQRSKSEDDQKPLQVISHDKTGNCKNKPSQPLLLAFVMLSTLIFITYSLTYHNHHYKNIPRAISNWKWGGGTDQRYVSHLEIKWDEISSVLDKLSAKNQKINGNIGFLNFNETEISDWKTHITQTNENQMVILHLDPVDKNVTWDSLYPEWIDEEQEEEVPSCPNLPKVELVQRKRLDLIVVKLPCETEGNCSRDVGRLHLQLAAAGLAASSRVNHLLFVTDFFPIPNLFPCKELVVRRGNAWLYEPNLKVLGEKIQLSVGSCELALPFKPRDGDYIGNVRREAYVTILHSAHVYVCGAIAAAQSIRMSGSNRDLVILVDETISDYHRSGLELAGWKIRTIKRIRNPKAEKNAYNEWNYSKFRLWQLTDYEKIIFIDADLLILRNIDFLFGMPEISATGNNGTLFNSGVMVIEPSNCTFKLLMDHINEITSYNGGDQGYLNEIFTWWHRIPKTLNFLKNFWIGDDEETKEKKTRLFGADPPELYVLHYLGLKPWLCFRDYDCNWNSDIFQEFASDVAHERWWKVHDAMPTELHQFCLLESKQKAQLEWDRREAQKAIFKDGHWKVKVRDPRLKKCIDNLCSWKSMLKHWGETNWTDDRGFNPTPPMITKLKIDR
;
A
#
# COMPACT_ATOMS: atom_id res chain seq x y z
N MET A 1 27.27 10.32 13.66
CA MET A 1 25.90 10.82 13.92
C MET A 1 24.97 9.78 13.34
N GLU A 2 24.50 8.87 14.19
CA GLU A 2 23.58 7.79 13.80
C GLU A 2 22.16 8.37 13.67
N THR A 3 21.62 8.29 12.46
CA THR A 3 20.24 8.63 12.10
C THR A 3 19.32 7.52 12.62
N ARG A 4 18.49 7.85 13.61
CA ARG A 4 17.39 6.97 14.07
C ARG A 4 16.27 6.98 13.02
N GLN A 5 15.88 5.80 12.55
CA GLN A 5 14.71 5.57 11.70
C GLN A 5 13.42 6.02 12.41
N PRO A 6 12.42 6.58 11.69
CA PRO A 6 11.08 6.79 12.23
C PRO A 6 10.39 5.45 12.47
N TYR A 7 9.74 5.30 13.63
CA TYR A 7 9.00 4.08 13.98
C TYR A 7 7.73 3.95 13.15
N SER A 8 7.35 2.73 12.77
CA SER A 8 6.05 2.49 12.12
C SER A 8 4.92 2.60 13.16
N ASN A 9 3.69 2.89 12.70
CA ASN A 9 2.45 2.87 13.51
C ASN A 9 2.27 1.58 14.34
N GLU A 10 3.01 0.53 14.00
CA GLU A 10 2.93 -0.83 14.54
C GLU A 10 3.75 -1.00 15.83
N ASP A 11 4.83 -0.23 16.01
CA ASP A 11 5.67 -0.26 17.22
C ASP A 11 5.00 0.48 18.40
N ILE A 12 4.16 1.46 18.08
CA ILE A 12 3.40 2.28 19.04
C ILE A 12 2.33 1.42 19.75
N TYR A 13 1.63 0.55 19.00
CA TYR A 13 0.65 -0.38 19.57
C TYR A 13 1.30 -1.50 20.42
N LYS A 14 2.49 -1.97 20.04
CA LYS A 14 3.24 -3.02 20.78
C LYS A 14 3.65 -2.58 22.19
N ARG A 15 4.03 -1.32 22.38
CA ARG A 15 4.41 -0.81 23.71
C ARG A 15 3.26 -0.84 24.71
N ARG A 16 2.00 -0.69 24.26
CA ARG A 16 0.83 -0.73 25.15
C ARG A 16 0.55 -2.12 25.72
N PHE A 17 0.78 -3.18 24.93
CA PHE A 17 0.58 -4.57 25.40
C PHE A 17 1.74 -5.07 26.26
N GLN A 18 2.99 -4.70 25.94
CA GLN A 18 4.15 -5.14 26.74
C GLN A 18 4.20 -4.47 28.12
N ARG A 19 3.80 -3.19 28.24
CA ARG A 19 3.78 -2.49 29.53
C ARG A 19 2.68 -2.97 30.49
N SER A 20 1.67 -3.69 29.97
CA SER A 20 0.60 -4.29 30.80
C SER A 20 0.98 -5.61 31.47
N LYS A 21 2.16 -6.18 31.15
CA LYS A 21 2.55 -7.54 31.57
C LYS A 21 3.78 -7.63 32.47
N SER A 22 4.39 -6.52 32.88
CA SER A 22 5.58 -6.57 33.72
C SER A 22 5.64 -5.39 34.68
N GLU A 23 4.92 -5.49 35.80
CA GLU A 23 5.23 -4.79 37.05
C GLU A 23 4.35 -5.37 38.16
N ASP A 24 4.74 -6.55 38.70
CA ASP A 24 4.78 -6.76 40.15
C ASP A 24 5.46 -8.12 40.46
N ASP A 25 6.64 -8.03 41.08
CA ASP A 25 7.02 -8.88 42.21
C ASP A 25 8.39 -8.41 42.72
N GLN A 26 8.40 -7.76 43.88
CA GLN A 26 9.63 -7.42 44.58
C GLN A 26 9.58 -7.76 46.07
N LYS A 27 10.65 -8.47 46.50
CA LYS A 27 11.31 -8.57 47.85
C LYS A 27 11.04 -9.83 48.70
N PRO A 28 11.93 -10.21 49.68
CA PRO A 28 13.21 -9.61 50.13
C PRO A 28 14.44 -10.55 50.37
N LEU A 29 15.65 -9.95 50.34
CA LEU A 29 16.93 -10.16 51.10
C LEU A 29 17.35 -11.55 51.69
N GLN A 30 18.62 -11.97 51.47
CA GLN A 30 19.75 -11.85 52.44
C GLN A 30 21.10 -12.53 52.04
N VAL A 31 22.20 -11.76 52.22
CA VAL A 31 23.51 -12.15 52.87
C VAL A 31 24.50 -12.94 51.97
N ILE A 32 25.77 -12.55 51.71
CA ILE A 32 26.90 -12.27 52.62
C ILE A 32 27.93 -11.32 51.96
N SER A 33 28.45 -10.38 52.75
CA SER A 33 29.67 -9.60 52.51
C SER A 33 30.90 -10.26 53.14
N HIS A 34 32.10 -10.16 52.54
CA HIS A 34 33.31 -9.73 53.26
C HIS A 34 34.55 -9.55 52.36
N ASP A 35 35.09 -8.32 52.44
CA ASP A 35 36.51 -7.95 52.66
C ASP A 35 37.57 -8.28 51.57
N LYS A 36 38.56 -7.44 51.24
CA LYS A 36 39.17 -6.27 51.91
C LYS A 36 40.14 -5.55 50.94
N THR A 37 40.16 -4.21 50.99
CA THR A 37 41.29 -3.25 50.88
C THR A 37 42.38 -3.34 49.79
N GLY A 38 42.64 -2.23 49.09
CA GLY A 38 43.96 -1.97 48.46
C GLY A 38 44.05 -0.84 47.40
N ASN A 39 44.42 0.35 47.85
CA ASN A 39 44.82 1.60 47.15
C ASN A 39 45.47 1.59 45.74
N CYS A 40 45.02 2.57 44.93
CA CYS A 40 45.75 3.55 44.08
C CYS A 40 46.63 3.17 42.85
N LYS A 41 46.39 3.98 41.79
CA LYS A 41 47.25 4.42 40.66
C LYS A 41 47.39 3.53 39.40
N ASN A 42 46.71 3.95 38.32
CA ASN A 42 47.30 4.42 37.05
C ASN A 42 46.23 4.44 35.93
N LYS A 43 45.92 5.62 35.38
CA LYS A 43 45.18 5.76 34.11
C LYS A 43 46.18 5.67 32.95
N PRO A 44 45.97 4.86 31.90
CA PRO A 44 46.68 5.08 30.65
C PRO A 44 45.99 6.21 29.88
N SER A 45 46.82 7.02 29.25
CA SER A 45 46.45 8.19 28.46
C SER A 45 45.66 7.82 27.21
N GLN A 46 44.90 8.77 26.70
CA GLN A 46 44.05 8.67 25.50
C GLN A 46 44.72 8.30 24.15
N PRO A 47 46.06 8.31 23.91
CA PRO A 47 46.58 7.95 22.60
C PRO A 47 46.66 6.42 22.34
N LEU A 48 46.57 5.57 23.38
CA LEU A 48 46.58 4.11 23.22
C LEU A 48 45.25 3.57 22.68
N LEU A 49 44.11 4.17 23.05
CA LEU A 49 42.79 3.74 22.58
C LEU A 49 42.60 4.04 21.08
N LEU A 50 43.11 5.19 20.61
CA LEU A 50 43.08 5.58 19.20
C LEU A 50 43.96 4.67 18.33
N ALA A 51 45.12 4.22 18.84
CA ALA A 51 45.96 3.28 18.12
C ALA A 51 45.28 1.91 17.93
N PHE A 52 44.53 1.42 18.92
CA PHE A 52 43.76 0.18 18.81
C PHE A 52 42.59 0.28 17.82
N VAL A 53 41.92 1.43 17.75
CA VAL A 53 40.85 1.67 16.77
C VAL A 53 41.42 1.74 15.35
N MET A 54 42.57 2.40 15.15
CA MET A 54 43.21 2.48 13.83
C MET A 54 43.77 1.12 13.36
N LEU A 55 44.35 0.32 14.27
CA LEU A 55 44.85 -1.02 13.92
C LEU A 55 43.72 -1.99 13.57
N SER A 56 42.59 -1.92 14.27
CA SER A 56 41.43 -2.77 13.99
C SER A 56 40.75 -2.41 12.66
N THR A 57 40.70 -1.13 12.30
CA THR A 57 40.24 -0.71 10.96
C THR A 57 41.20 -1.15 9.84
N LEU A 58 42.51 -1.16 10.07
CA LEU A 58 43.50 -1.60 9.08
C LEU A 58 43.45 -3.13 8.87
N ILE A 59 43.17 -3.90 9.92
CA ILE A 59 42.95 -5.34 9.84
C ILE A 59 41.65 -5.65 9.09
N PHE A 60 40.57 -4.88 9.31
CA PHE A 60 39.31 -5.08 8.56
C PHE A 60 39.45 -4.77 7.07
N ILE A 61 40.21 -3.73 6.70
CA ILE A 61 40.45 -3.36 5.30
C ILE A 61 41.36 -4.41 4.61
N THR A 62 42.37 -4.94 5.30
CA THR A 62 43.25 -5.98 4.73
C THR A 62 42.57 -7.35 4.64
N TYR A 63 41.67 -7.69 5.57
CA TYR A 63 40.82 -8.88 5.48
C TYR A 63 39.80 -8.77 4.33
N SER A 64 39.25 -7.57 4.11
CA SER A 64 38.33 -7.31 3.00
C SER A 64 39.03 -7.36 1.64
N LEU A 65 40.26 -6.83 1.52
CA LEU A 65 41.05 -6.90 0.27
C LEU A 65 41.60 -8.30 -0.05
N THR A 66 41.80 -9.16 0.95
CA THR A 66 42.24 -10.56 0.73
C THR A 66 41.05 -11.48 0.46
N TYR A 67 39.88 -11.22 1.04
CA TYR A 67 38.63 -11.94 0.74
C TYR A 67 38.11 -11.62 -0.68
N HIS A 68 38.29 -10.38 -1.17
CA HIS A 68 37.94 -10.00 -2.54
C HIS A 68 38.89 -10.58 -3.61
N ASN A 69 40.12 -10.94 -3.27
CA ASN A 69 41.12 -11.45 -4.23
C ASN A 69 41.11 -12.98 -4.39
N HIS A 70 40.39 -13.74 -3.55
CA HIS A 70 40.42 -15.20 -3.62
C HIS A 70 39.24 -15.86 -4.36
N HIS A 71 38.20 -15.11 -4.77
CA HIS A 71 37.04 -15.65 -5.49
C HIS A 71 36.95 -15.30 -6.98
N TYR A 72 37.96 -14.62 -7.55
CA TYR A 72 38.06 -14.35 -8.99
C TYR A 72 39.23 -15.11 -9.65
N LYS A 73 39.32 -16.41 -9.44
CA LYS A 73 40.11 -17.31 -10.30
C LYS A 73 39.42 -18.66 -10.40
N ASN A 74 38.55 -18.78 -11.41
CA ASN A 74 38.41 -19.96 -12.30
C ASN A 74 37.08 -19.87 -13.06
N ILE A 75 37.07 -19.12 -14.16
CA ILE A 75 36.11 -19.31 -15.24
C ILE A 75 36.95 -19.57 -16.51
N PRO A 76 36.72 -20.65 -17.27
CA PRO A 76 37.50 -20.94 -18.47
C PRO A 76 37.37 -19.81 -19.50
N ARG A 77 38.50 -19.17 -19.83
CA ARG A 77 38.60 -18.24 -20.95
C ARG A 77 38.47 -19.01 -22.26
N ALA A 78 37.31 -18.94 -22.88
CA ALA A 78 37.14 -19.13 -24.32
C ALA A 78 36.07 -18.15 -24.82
N ILE A 79 36.44 -16.88 -24.95
CA ILE A 79 35.66 -15.89 -25.72
C ILE A 79 36.62 -15.33 -26.76
N SER A 80 36.55 -15.88 -27.97
CA SER A 80 37.14 -15.24 -29.15
C SER A 80 36.08 -14.41 -29.85
N ASN A 81 36.34 -13.10 -29.90
CA ASN A 81 35.94 -12.16 -30.94
C ASN A 81 34.43 -11.98 -31.21
N TRP A 82 33.79 -11.14 -30.39
CA TRP A 82 32.57 -10.44 -30.77
C TRP A 82 32.90 -9.01 -31.23
N LYS A 83 32.48 -8.67 -32.45
CA LYS A 83 32.45 -7.30 -32.98
C LYS A 83 30.99 -6.89 -33.16
N TRP A 84 30.48 -6.12 -32.21
CA TRP A 84 29.47 -5.06 -32.41
C TRP A 84 29.74 -3.99 -31.34
N GLY A 85 29.81 -2.72 -31.74
CA GLY A 85 30.18 -1.61 -30.86
C GLY A 85 29.08 -1.28 -29.85
N GLY A 86 29.46 -1.06 -28.59
CA GLY A 86 28.59 -0.68 -27.47
C GLY A 86 28.36 -1.87 -26.52
N GLY A 87 28.93 -1.83 -25.31
CA GLY A 87 28.79 -2.91 -24.33
C GLY A 87 27.32 -3.16 -23.94
N THR A 88 26.91 -4.43 -23.91
CA THR A 88 25.55 -4.86 -23.53
C THR A 88 25.19 -4.37 -22.13
N ASP A 89 24.07 -3.64 -22.01
CA ASP A 89 23.54 -3.20 -20.72
C ASP A 89 23.03 -4.41 -19.95
N GLN A 90 23.62 -4.66 -18.77
CA GLN A 90 23.32 -5.83 -17.94
C GLN A 90 21.86 -5.87 -17.49
N ARG A 91 21.17 -4.71 -17.40
CA ARG A 91 19.75 -4.65 -17.03
C ARG A 91 18.81 -5.36 -18.02
N TYR A 92 19.26 -5.62 -19.25
CA TYR A 92 18.45 -6.27 -20.30
C TYR A 92 18.83 -7.74 -20.50
N VAL A 93 19.92 -8.21 -19.90
CA VAL A 93 20.40 -9.58 -20.05
C VAL A 93 19.46 -10.54 -19.32
N SER A 94 19.01 -11.59 -20.02
CA SER A 94 18.16 -12.64 -19.45
C SER A 94 18.87 -13.99 -19.51
N HIS A 95 19.18 -14.54 -18.34
CA HIS A 95 19.77 -15.88 -18.17
C HIS A 95 18.72 -17.01 -18.18
N LEU A 96 17.45 -16.67 -18.43
CA LEU A 96 16.37 -17.63 -18.49
C LEU A 96 16.59 -18.63 -19.63
N GLU A 97 16.57 -19.91 -19.30
CA GLU A 97 16.54 -21.01 -20.26
C GLU A 97 15.15 -21.10 -20.90
N ILE A 98 15.11 -21.09 -22.23
CA ILE A 98 13.86 -21.12 -22.98
C ILE A 98 13.42 -22.57 -23.18
N LYS A 99 12.23 -22.91 -22.69
CA LYS A 99 11.63 -24.22 -22.88
C LYS A 99 10.79 -24.23 -24.16
N TRP A 100 11.43 -24.57 -25.27
CA TRP A 100 10.83 -24.51 -26.61
C TRP A 100 9.54 -25.34 -26.76
N ASP A 101 9.46 -26.50 -26.10
CA ASP A 101 8.26 -27.35 -26.10
C ASP A 101 7.06 -26.64 -25.45
N GLU A 102 7.29 -25.86 -24.39
CA GLU A 102 6.24 -25.08 -23.72
C GLU A 102 5.75 -23.93 -24.61
N ILE A 103 6.67 -23.24 -25.29
CA ILE A 103 6.35 -22.20 -26.28
C ILE A 103 5.53 -22.78 -27.42
N SER A 104 5.96 -23.90 -28.01
CA SER A 104 5.25 -24.58 -29.09
C SER A 104 3.82 -24.94 -28.68
N SER A 105 3.66 -25.54 -27.49
CA SER A 105 2.35 -25.89 -26.93
C SER A 105 1.44 -24.66 -26.70
N VAL A 106 2.01 -23.52 -26.36
CA VAL A 106 1.28 -22.26 -26.18
C VAL A 106 0.79 -21.73 -27.53
N LEU A 107 1.63 -21.74 -28.56
CA LEU A 107 1.29 -21.26 -29.90
C LEU A 107 0.26 -22.16 -30.59
N ASP A 108 0.30 -23.47 -30.36
CA ASP A 108 -0.70 -24.41 -30.88
C ASP A 108 -2.13 -24.05 -30.46
N LYS A 109 -2.29 -23.43 -29.28
CA LYS A 109 -3.61 -22.96 -28.81
C LYS A 109 -4.17 -21.80 -29.64
N LEU A 110 -3.32 -20.95 -30.24
CA LEU A 110 -3.77 -19.90 -31.16
C LEU A 110 -4.30 -20.53 -32.45
N SER A 111 -3.54 -21.48 -33.00
CA SER A 111 -3.91 -22.25 -34.19
C SER A 111 -5.25 -22.99 -33.99
N ALA A 112 -5.47 -23.58 -32.81
CA ALA A 112 -6.71 -24.29 -32.48
C ALA A 112 -7.95 -23.38 -32.40
N LYS A 113 -7.78 -22.07 -32.11
CA LYS A 113 -8.87 -21.08 -32.08
C LYS A 113 -9.15 -20.42 -33.43
N ASN A 114 -8.60 -20.92 -34.53
CA ASN A 114 -8.59 -20.26 -35.84
C ASN A 114 -7.96 -18.84 -35.83
N GLN A 115 -7.21 -18.49 -34.78
CA GLN A 115 -6.38 -17.28 -34.71
C GLN A 115 -4.98 -17.61 -35.23
N LYS A 116 -4.87 -18.14 -36.46
CA LYS A 116 -3.57 -18.50 -37.03
C LYS A 116 -2.71 -17.25 -37.18
N ILE A 117 -1.47 -17.34 -36.70
CA ILE A 117 -0.43 -16.35 -36.95
C ILE A 117 -0.09 -16.45 -38.45
N ASN A 118 -0.70 -15.59 -39.26
CA ASN A 118 -0.48 -15.58 -40.71
C ASN A 118 0.51 -14.47 -41.12
N GLY A 119 0.73 -13.49 -40.25
CA GLY A 119 1.61 -12.34 -40.41
C GLY A 119 2.97 -12.52 -39.75
N ASN A 120 3.59 -11.39 -39.42
CA ASN A 120 4.96 -11.36 -38.90
C ASN A 120 5.01 -11.53 -37.37
N ILE A 121 6.07 -12.14 -36.86
CA ILE A 121 6.38 -12.27 -35.44
C ILE A 121 7.51 -11.31 -35.10
N GLY A 122 7.25 -10.38 -34.18
CA GLY A 122 8.25 -9.46 -33.63
C GLY A 122 8.99 -10.07 -32.45
N PHE A 123 10.31 -10.11 -32.47
CA PHE A 123 11.14 -10.61 -31.37
C PHE A 123 11.82 -9.45 -30.65
N LEU A 124 11.57 -9.31 -29.34
CA LEU A 124 12.15 -8.27 -28.50
C LEU A 124 13.01 -8.91 -27.40
N ASN A 125 14.27 -8.48 -27.30
CA ASN A 125 15.26 -8.92 -26.33
C ASN A 125 15.68 -10.41 -26.43
N PHE A 126 15.76 -10.93 -27.65
CA PHE A 126 16.31 -12.26 -27.96
C PHE A 126 17.68 -12.12 -28.61
N ASN A 127 18.57 -13.07 -28.32
CA ASN A 127 19.87 -13.15 -29.01
C ASN A 127 19.76 -13.95 -30.32
N GLU A 128 20.78 -13.86 -31.17
CA GLU A 128 20.80 -14.52 -32.49
C GLU A 128 20.66 -16.05 -32.39
N THR A 129 21.25 -16.67 -31.36
CA THR A 129 21.16 -18.12 -31.14
C THR A 129 19.74 -18.55 -30.78
N GLU A 130 19.05 -17.83 -29.92
CA GLU A 130 17.66 -18.12 -29.52
C GLU A 130 16.69 -17.91 -30.70
N ILE A 131 16.95 -16.92 -31.55
CA ILE A 131 16.18 -16.71 -32.78
C ILE A 131 16.41 -17.88 -33.76
N SER A 132 17.63 -18.42 -33.83
CA SER A 132 17.94 -19.62 -34.64
C SER A 132 17.27 -20.87 -34.07
N ASP A 133 17.25 -21.02 -32.74
CA ASP A 133 16.59 -22.14 -32.06
C ASP A 133 15.08 -22.08 -32.27
N TRP A 134 14.47 -20.88 -32.22
CA TRP A 134 13.06 -20.69 -32.54
C TRP A 134 12.71 -21.28 -33.92
N LYS A 135 13.53 -21.01 -34.95
CA LYS A 135 13.31 -21.54 -36.31
C LYS A 135 13.33 -23.06 -36.35
N THR A 136 14.19 -23.67 -35.53
CA THR A 136 14.38 -25.12 -35.51
C THR A 136 13.23 -25.81 -34.77
N HIS A 137 12.77 -25.24 -33.66
CA HIS A 137 11.77 -25.86 -32.79
C HIS A 137 10.32 -25.49 -33.12
N ILE A 138 10.07 -24.31 -33.70
CA ILE A 138 8.73 -23.81 -33.99
C ILE A 138 8.45 -23.90 -35.50
N THR A 139 7.98 -25.08 -35.92
CA THR A 139 7.75 -25.47 -37.33
C THR A 139 6.65 -24.68 -38.06
N GLN A 140 5.89 -23.87 -37.34
CA GLN A 140 4.77 -23.08 -37.88
C GLN A 140 5.19 -21.70 -38.44
N THR A 141 6.49 -21.35 -38.36
CA THR A 141 6.97 -20.00 -38.72
C THR A 141 7.83 -20.02 -39.98
N ASN A 142 7.48 -19.25 -41.01
CA ASN A 142 8.37 -19.03 -42.16
C ASN A 142 9.42 -17.98 -41.79
N GLU A 143 10.67 -18.15 -42.23
CA GLU A 143 11.76 -17.19 -41.91
C GLU A 143 11.43 -15.74 -42.33
N ASN A 144 10.70 -15.58 -43.45
CA ASN A 144 10.28 -14.28 -43.96
C ASN A 144 9.27 -13.53 -43.06
N GLN A 145 8.69 -14.23 -42.06
CA GLN A 145 7.75 -13.67 -41.09
C GLN A 145 8.45 -13.17 -39.81
N MET A 146 9.74 -13.43 -39.59
CA MET A 146 10.43 -13.02 -38.37
C MET A 146 10.95 -11.58 -38.49
N VAL A 147 10.66 -10.74 -37.49
CA VAL A 147 11.09 -9.35 -37.41
C VAL A 147 11.81 -9.13 -36.07
N ILE A 148 13.08 -8.77 -36.12
CA ILE A 148 13.86 -8.43 -34.91
C ILE A 148 13.52 -7.00 -34.53
N LEU A 149 12.99 -6.81 -33.32
CA LEU A 149 12.61 -5.51 -32.78
C LEU A 149 13.79 -4.95 -32.00
N HIS A 150 14.31 -3.82 -32.45
CA HIS A 150 15.37 -3.11 -31.76
C HIS A 150 14.78 -2.14 -30.74
N LEU A 151 15.38 -2.12 -29.55
CA LEU A 151 15.04 -1.21 -28.46
C LEU A 151 16.34 -0.71 -27.84
N ASP A 152 16.55 0.61 -27.90
CA ASP A 152 17.69 1.24 -27.25
C ASP A 152 17.58 1.10 -25.73
N PRO A 153 18.67 0.74 -25.01
CA PRO A 153 18.66 0.75 -23.56
C PRO A 153 18.34 2.14 -23.00
N VAL A 154 17.57 2.19 -21.91
CA VAL A 154 17.39 3.42 -21.11
C VAL A 154 18.74 3.92 -20.62
N ASP A 155 18.88 5.23 -20.42
CA ASP A 155 20.07 5.81 -19.80
C ASP A 155 20.44 5.08 -18.48
N LYS A 156 21.73 4.90 -18.22
CA LYS A 156 22.26 4.18 -17.05
C LYS A 156 21.96 4.90 -15.74
N ASN A 157 21.73 6.21 -15.79
CA ASN A 157 21.39 7.03 -14.63
C ASN A 157 19.93 6.87 -14.19
N VAL A 158 19.07 6.27 -15.04
CA VAL A 158 17.68 5.99 -14.68
C VAL A 158 17.63 4.78 -13.75
N THR A 159 17.29 5.05 -12.50
CA THR A 159 17.07 4.06 -11.44
C THR A 159 15.58 3.87 -11.17
N TRP A 160 15.22 2.86 -10.39
CA TRP A 160 13.83 2.69 -9.94
C TRP A 160 13.34 3.91 -9.16
N ASP A 161 14.17 4.49 -8.28
CA ASP A 161 13.85 5.71 -7.52
C ASP A 161 13.67 6.94 -8.41
N SER A 162 14.34 7.02 -9.57
CA SER A 162 14.10 8.11 -10.52
C SER A 162 12.73 8.01 -11.21
N LEU A 163 12.19 6.79 -11.35
CA LEU A 163 10.85 6.55 -11.90
C LEU A 163 9.76 6.60 -10.83
N TYR A 164 10.12 6.27 -9.58
CA TYR A 164 9.23 6.22 -8.43
C TYR A 164 9.81 6.97 -7.23
N PRO A 165 10.04 8.29 -7.34
CA PRO A 165 10.61 9.07 -6.25
C PRO A 165 9.65 9.11 -5.06
N GLU A 166 10.17 9.18 -3.84
CA GLU A 166 9.35 9.34 -2.64
C GLU A 166 8.50 10.61 -2.70
N TRP A 167 9.16 11.71 -3.05
CA TRP A 167 8.59 13.04 -3.10
C TRP A 167 8.70 13.63 -4.52
N ILE A 168 7.68 14.40 -4.89
CA ILE A 168 7.68 15.29 -6.06
C ILE A 168 7.06 16.62 -5.66
N ASP A 169 7.43 17.70 -6.35
CA ASP A 169 6.76 18.98 -6.21
C ASP A 169 5.39 18.95 -6.89
N GLU A 170 4.40 18.41 -6.17
CA GLU A 170 3.02 18.33 -6.67
C GLU A 170 2.39 19.70 -6.96
N GLU A 171 2.82 20.74 -6.23
CA GLU A 171 2.27 22.10 -6.34
C GLU A 171 2.91 22.88 -7.51
N GLN A 172 4.04 22.38 -8.04
CA GLN A 172 4.83 23.00 -9.12
C GLN A 172 5.27 24.42 -8.75
N GLU A 173 5.64 24.64 -7.49
CA GLU A 173 6.11 25.93 -6.97
C GLU A 173 7.58 26.16 -7.34
N GLU A 174 8.38 25.09 -7.38
CA GLU A 174 9.81 25.12 -7.66
C GLU A 174 10.13 24.43 -8.99
N GLU A 175 9.64 23.21 -9.21
CA GLU A 175 9.94 22.39 -10.38
C GLU A 175 8.69 21.69 -10.91
N VAL A 176 8.56 21.58 -12.24
CA VAL A 176 7.52 20.74 -12.84
C VAL A 176 8.00 19.30 -12.80
N PRO A 177 7.37 18.40 -12.03
CA PRO A 177 7.79 17.00 -11.97
C PRO A 177 7.77 16.41 -13.38
N SER A 178 8.84 15.70 -13.73
CA SER A 178 8.94 15.02 -15.02
C SER A 178 9.59 13.65 -14.87
N CYS A 179 9.05 12.70 -15.61
CA CYS A 179 9.58 11.35 -15.68
C CYS A 179 10.71 11.24 -16.71
N PRO A 180 11.75 10.46 -16.41
CA PRO A 180 12.76 10.09 -17.40
C PRO A 180 12.12 9.53 -18.68
N ASN A 181 12.63 9.94 -19.83
CA ASN A 181 12.16 9.42 -21.11
C ASN A 181 12.70 8.01 -21.35
N LEU A 182 11.79 7.08 -21.70
CA LEU A 182 12.13 5.72 -22.06
C LEU A 182 12.10 5.59 -23.59
N PRO A 183 13.16 5.06 -24.23
CA PRO A 183 13.16 4.79 -25.67
C PRO A 183 11.95 3.94 -26.09
N LYS A 184 11.53 4.06 -27.34
CA LYS A 184 10.40 3.28 -27.88
C LYS A 184 10.89 2.40 -29.02
N VAL A 185 10.21 1.28 -29.25
CA VAL A 185 10.49 0.46 -30.44
C VAL A 185 9.97 1.18 -31.68
N GLU A 186 10.87 1.46 -32.62
CA GLU A 186 10.51 2.00 -33.92
C GLU A 186 10.41 0.88 -34.97
N LEU A 187 9.23 0.74 -35.59
CA LEU A 187 9.07 -0.15 -36.73
C LEU A 187 9.55 0.56 -38.00
N VAL A 188 10.80 0.29 -38.37
CA VAL A 188 11.43 0.80 -39.61
C VAL A 188 10.66 0.37 -40.87
N GLN A 189 9.95 -0.77 -40.81
CA GLN A 189 9.12 -1.28 -41.90
C GLN A 189 7.67 -1.35 -41.43
N ARG A 190 6.71 -0.86 -42.24
CA ARG A 190 5.25 -1.00 -42.01
C ARG A 190 4.76 -2.45 -42.18
N LYS A 191 5.52 -3.43 -41.68
CA LYS A 191 5.13 -4.82 -41.63
C LYS A 191 4.09 -4.99 -40.53
N ARG A 192 2.95 -5.57 -40.87
CA ARG A 192 1.93 -5.95 -39.89
C ARG A 192 2.48 -7.10 -39.06
N LEU A 193 2.59 -6.88 -37.75
CA LEU A 193 2.89 -7.92 -36.77
C LEU A 193 1.58 -8.53 -36.27
N ASP A 194 1.57 -9.84 -36.11
CA ASP A 194 0.44 -10.57 -35.51
C ASP A 194 0.77 -10.99 -34.06
N LEU A 195 2.05 -11.19 -33.74
CA LEU A 195 2.54 -11.56 -32.42
C LEU A 195 3.82 -10.78 -32.10
N ILE A 196 3.94 -10.29 -30.86
CA ILE A 196 5.22 -9.83 -30.30
C ILE A 196 5.64 -10.82 -29.21
N VAL A 197 6.86 -11.32 -29.31
CA VAL A 197 7.49 -12.20 -28.33
C VAL A 197 8.56 -11.41 -27.59
N VAL A 198 8.52 -11.42 -26.26
CA VAL A 198 9.41 -10.64 -25.40
C VAL A 198 10.08 -11.55 -24.37
N LYS A 199 11.42 -11.57 -24.35
CA LYS A 199 12.16 -12.23 -23.28
C LYS A 199 12.49 -11.22 -22.19
N LEU A 200 12.05 -11.46 -20.96
CA LEU A 200 12.28 -10.50 -19.87
C LEU A 200 13.52 -10.87 -19.04
N PRO A 201 14.33 -9.88 -18.63
CA PRO A 201 15.44 -10.07 -17.70
C PRO A 201 14.93 -10.29 -16.27
N CYS A 202 15.74 -10.99 -15.48
CA CYS A 202 15.62 -11.14 -14.03
C CYS A 202 16.84 -11.90 -13.49
N GLU A 203 17.53 -11.32 -12.50
CA GLU A 203 18.56 -12.05 -11.74
C GLU A 203 17.90 -12.88 -10.63
N THR A 204 18.34 -14.14 -10.48
CA THR A 204 17.77 -15.10 -9.52
C THR A 204 17.89 -14.69 -8.05
N GLU A 205 18.73 -13.69 -7.72
CA GLU A 205 18.99 -13.22 -6.36
C GLU A 205 18.37 -11.83 -6.04
N GLY A 206 17.69 -11.19 -7.00
CA GLY A 206 17.19 -9.82 -6.87
C GLY A 206 15.65 -9.68 -6.91
N ASN A 207 15.13 -8.53 -6.46
CA ASN A 207 13.71 -8.22 -6.61
C ASN A 207 13.38 -7.81 -8.05
N CYS A 208 13.08 -8.79 -8.90
CA CYS A 208 12.80 -8.57 -10.32
C CYS A 208 11.54 -7.75 -10.62
N SER A 209 10.71 -7.47 -9.61
CA SER A 209 9.52 -6.63 -9.79
C SER A 209 9.84 -5.14 -9.92
N ARG A 210 11.02 -4.69 -9.45
CA ARG A 210 11.49 -3.31 -9.45
C ARG A 210 12.75 -3.12 -10.30
N ASP A 211 12.77 -3.78 -11.46
CA ASP A 211 13.85 -3.67 -12.43
C ASP A 211 13.46 -2.75 -13.61
N VAL A 212 14.36 -1.79 -13.92
CA VAL A 212 14.12 -0.77 -14.95
C VAL A 212 14.08 -1.39 -16.35
N GLY A 213 14.98 -2.34 -16.65
CA GLY A 213 15.02 -3.00 -17.97
C GLY A 213 13.77 -3.83 -18.24
N ARG A 214 13.32 -4.57 -17.23
CA ARG A 214 12.09 -5.37 -17.24
C ARG A 214 10.84 -4.50 -17.39
N LEU A 215 10.75 -3.37 -16.68
CA LEU A 215 9.65 -2.42 -16.84
C LEU A 215 9.65 -1.84 -18.27
N HIS A 216 10.81 -1.39 -18.73
CA HIS A 216 10.96 -0.78 -20.05
C HIS A 216 10.53 -1.72 -21.18
N LEU A 217 11.00 -2.97 -21.18
CA LEU A 217 10.63 -3.96 -22.20
C LEU A 217 9.12 -4.22 -22.26
N GLN A 218 8.47 -4.25 -21.10
CA GLN A 218 7.02 -4.45 -21.00
C GLN A 218 6.25 -3.23 -21.52
N LEU A 219 6.65 -2.01 -21.15
CA LEU A 219 6.04 -0.78 -21.66
C LEU A 219 6.26 -0.61 -23.17
N ALA A 220 7.45 -0.94 -23.67
CA ALA A 220 7.80 -0.89 -25.07
C ALA A 220 6.96 -1.89 -25.89
N ALA A 221 6.80 -3.13 -25.41
CA ALA A 221 5.94 -4.12 -26.03
C ALA A 221 4.46 -3.71 -26.03
N ALA A 222 3.97 -3.16 -24.91
CA ALA A 222 2.61 -2.65 -24.80
C ALA A 222 2.34 -1.47 -25.77
N GLY A 223 3.26 -0.50 -25.81
CA GLY A 223 3.17 0.65 -26.72
C GLY A 223 3.21 0.23 -28.20
N LEU A 224 4.05 -0.74 -28.53
CA LEU A 224 4.11 -1.31 -29.88
C LEU A 224 2.81 -2.04 -30.24
N ALA A 225 2.29 -2.87 -29.34
CA ALA A 225 1.03 -3.58 -29.55
C ALA A 225 -0.15 -2.62 -29.78
N ALA A 226 -0.28 -1.60 -28.93
CA ALA A 226 -1.34 -0.61 -29.03
C ALA A 226 -1.26 0.23 -30.33
N SER A 227 -0.05 0.70 -30.69
CA SER A 227 0.16 1.55 -31.88
C SER A 227 0.05 0.76 -33.19
N SER A 228 0.55 -0.47 -33.23
CA SER A 228 0.61 -1.32 -34.43
C SER A 228 -0.56 -2.32 -34.53
N ARG A 229 -1.49 -2.28 -33.58
CA ARG A 229 -2.67 -3.15 -33.47
C ARG A 229 -2.33 -4.64 -33.47
N VAL A 230 -1.33 -5.01 -32.68
CA VAL A 230 -0.90 -6.41 -32.50
C VAL A 230 -1.74 -7.05 -31.41
N ASN A 231 -2.52 -8.07 -31.75
CA ASN A 231 -3.51 -8.65 -30.84
C ASN A 231 -2.92 -9.65 -29.83
N HIS A 232 -1.67 -10.10 -30.01
CA HIS A 232 -1.08 -11.12 -29.17
C HIS A 232 0.31 -10.72 -28.67
N LEU A 233 0.55 -10.95 -27.38
CA LEU A 233 1.83 -10.73 -26.71
C LEU A 233 2.26 -12.01 -25.99
N LEU A 234 3.47 -12.51 -26.27
CA LEU A 234 4.06 -13.65 -25.59
C LEU A 234 5.26 -13.21 -24.74
N PHE A 235 5.14 -13.30 -23.43
CA PHE A 235 6.26 -13.07 -22.51
C PHE A 235 6.93 -14.38 -22.14
N VAL A 236 8.27 -14.41 -22.23
CA VAL A 236 9.10 -15.52 -21.76
C VAL A 236 9.79 -15.08 -20.47
N THR A 237 9.25 -15.54 -19.33
CA THR A 237 9.67 -15.15 -17.98
C THR A 237 9.12 -16.08 -16.88
N ASP A 238 9.89 -16.29 -15.81
CA ASP A 238 9.42 -17.04 -14.62
C ASP A 238 8.50 -16.20 -13.71
N PHE A 239 8.62 -14.88 -13.79
CA PHE A 239 7.91 -13.92 -12.94
C PHE A 239 6.68 -13.38 -13.68
N PHE A 240 5.63 -13.04 -12.95
CA PHE A 240 4.45 -12.45 -13.56
C PHE A 240 4.81 -11.17 -14.35
N PRO A 241 4.30 -11.01 -15.58
CA PRO A 241 4.22 -9.70 -16.21
C PRO A 241 3.40 -8.74 -15.33
N ILE A 242 3.60 -7.43 -15.49
CA ILE A 242 3.00 -6.38 -14.64
C ILE A 242 1.48 -6.62 -14.53
N PRO A 243 0.94 -6.99 -13.35
CA PRO A 243 -0.42 -7.55 -13.27
C PRO A 243 -1.53 -6.58 -13.64
N ASN A 244 -1.30 -5.28 -13.50
CA ASN A 244 -2.27 -4.25 -13.85
C ASN A 244 -2.02 -3.61 -15.23
N LEU A 245 -0.93 -3.97 -15.93
CA LEU A 245 -0.71 -3.66 -17.33
C LEU A 245 -1.17 -4.82 -18.24
N PHE A 246 -0.82 -6.05 -17.85
CA PHE A 246 -1.23 -7.30 -18.49
C PHE A 246 -2.08 -8.12 -17.51
N PRO A 247 -3.36 -7.75 -17.34
CA PRO A 247 -4.23 -8.39 -16.37
C PRO A 247 -4.50 -9.84 -16.73
N CYS A 248 -4.62 -10.69 -15.72
CA CYS A 248 -4.91 -12.11 -15.94
C CYS A 248 -6.19 -12.36 -16.74
N LYS A 249 -7.16 -11.43 -16.73
CA LYS A 249 -8.37 -11.53 -17.59
C LYS A 249 -8.04 -11.59 -19.09
N GLU A 250 -6.87 -11.10 -19.49
CA GLU A 250 -6.35 -11.10 -20.86
C GLU A 250 -5.34 -12.24 -21.11
N LEU A 251 -5.02 -13.06 -20.09
CA LEU A 251 -4.12 -14.20 -20.23
C LEU A 251 -4.86 -15.34 -20.97
N VAL A 252 -4.37 -15.69 -22.15
CA VAL A 252 -4.90 -16.79 -22.98
C VAL A 252 -4.43 -18.14 -22.45
N VAL A 253 -3.13 -18.26 -22.17
CA VAL A 253 -2.52 -19.48 -21.63
C VAL A 253 -1.17 -19.17 -21.02
N ARG A 254 -0.83 -19.91 -19.95
CA ARG A 254 0.54 -20.05 -19.44
C ARG A 254 0.98 -21.51 -19.46
N ARG A 255 2.22 -21.76 -19.90
CA ARG A 255 2.94 -23.03 -19.73
C ARG A 255 4.36 -22.68 -19.26
N GLY A 256 4.69 -23.09 -18.04
CA GLY A 256 5.94 -22.72 -17.36
C GLY A 256 6.26 -21.23 -17.48
N ASN A 257 7.29 -20.91 -18.25
CA ASN A 257 7.78 -19.54 -18.44
C ASN A 257 7.19 -18.82 -19.68
N ALA A 258 6.32 -19.47 -20.45
CA ALA A 258 5.65 -18.87 -21.60
C ALA A 258 4.25 -18.35 -21.22
N TRP A 259 4.03 -17.04 -21.37
CA TRP A 259 2.78 -16.35 -21.03
C TRP A 259 2.20 -15.63 -22.24
N LEU A 260 1.08 -16.13 -22.76
CA LEU A 260 0.42 -15.56 -23.93
C LEU A 260 -0.80 -14.72 -23.51
N TYR A 261 -0.80 -13.45 -23.90
CA TYR A 261 -1.88 -12.48 -23.67
C TYR A 261 -2.56 -12.07 -24.97
N GLU A 262 -3.84 -11.75 -24.86
CA GLU A 262 -4.66 -11.10 -25.89
C GLU A 262 -5.22 -9.79 -25.31
N PRO A 263 -4.43 -8.69 -25.32
CA PRO A 263 -4.79 -7.48 -24.60
C PRO A 263 -5.89 -6.67 -25.28
N ASN A 264 -6.67 -5.93 -24.48
CA ASN A 264 -7.55 -4.91 -25.04
C ASN A 264 -6.73 -3.70 -25.48
N LEU A 265 -6.47 -3.58 -26.78
CA LEU A 265 -5.60 -2.56 -27.35
C LEU A 265 -6.02 -1.11 -27.07
N LYS A 266 -7.32 -0.86 -26.89
CA LYS A 266 -7.82 0.47 -26.54
C LYS A 266 -7.41 0.82 -25.10
N VAL A 267 -7.72 -0.07 -24.16
CA VAL A 267 -7.38 0.10 -22.73
C VAL A 267 -5.86 0.15 -22.54
N LEU A 268 -5.13 -0.71 -23.26
CA LEU A 268 -3.67 -0.72 -23.25
C LEU A 268 -3.10 0.61 -23.76
N GLY A 269 -3.66 1.15 -24.85
CA GLY A 269 -3.28 2.46 -25.37
C GLY A 269 -3.52 3.61 -24.40
N GLU A 270 -4.67 3.61 -23.70
CA GLU A 270 -4.99 4.59 -22.64
C GLU A 270 -4.00 4.50 -21.48
N LYS A 271 -3.63 3.29 -21.05
CA LYS A 271 -2.65 3.06 -19.97
C LYS A 271 -1.24 3.54 -20.32
N ILE A 272 -0.79 3.34 -21.56
CA ILE A 272 0.56 3.75 -22.02
C ILE A 272 0.68 5.27 -22.24
N GLN A 273 -0.44 6.01 -22.26
CA GLN A 273 -0.41 7.47 -22.26
C GLN A 273 -0.14 8.08 -20.87
N LEU A 274 -0.27 7.28 -19.80
CA LEU A 274 0.08 7.72 -18.45
C LEU A 274 1.60 7.72 -18.27
N SER A 275 2.04 8.40 -17.21
CA SER A 275 3.45 8.44 -16.81
C SER A 275 4.03 7.03 -16.64
N VAL A 276 5.30 6.86 -17.01
CA VAL A 276 6.02 5.58 -16.93
C VAL A 276 6.17 5.06 -15.50
N GLY A 277 6.09 5.97 -14.51
CA GLY A 277 6.09 5.69 -13.09
C GLY A 277 5.44 6.82 -12.28
N SER A 278 5.76 6.91 -10.99
CA SER A 278 5.18 7.88 -10.06
C SER A 278 5.94 9.22 -9.98
N CYS A 279 6.91 9.46 -10.87
CA CYS A 279 7.68 10.71 -10.99
C CYS A 279 6.86 11.91 -11.49
N GLU A 280 5.65 11.67 -11.99
CA GLU A 280 4.68 12.67 -12.39
C GLU A 280 3.32 12.35 -11.78
N LEU A 281 2.47 13.36 -11.61
CA LEU A 281 1.09 13.15 -11.25
C LEU A 281 0.30 12.64 -12.46
N ALA A 282 -0.43 11.54 -12.27
CA ALA A 282 -1.34 11.00 -13.28
C ALA A 282 -2.63 11.81 -13.43
N LEU A 283 -2.87 12.77 -12.52
CA LEU A 283 -3.95 13.74 -12.55
C LEU A 283 -3.39 15.14 -12.28
N PRO A 284 -4.02 16.22 -12.80
CA PRO A 284 -3.66 17.58 -12.41
C PRO A 284 -3.70 17.75 -10.88
N PHE A 285 -2.81 18.57 -10.32
CA PHE A 285 -2.74 18.83 -8.87
C PHE A 285 -4.09 19.27 -8.27
N LYS A 286 -4.85 20.08 -9.03
CA LYS A 286 -6.24 20.43 -8.75
C LYS A 286 -7.12 19.82 -9.84
N PRO A 287 -7.59 18.57 -9.67
CA PRO A 287 -8.58 17.99 -10.58
C PRO A 287 -9.83 18.87 -10.61
N ARG A 288 -10.51 18.96 -11.74
CA ARG A 288 -11.81 19.63 -11.81
C ARG A 288 -12.89 18.72 -11.27
N ASP A 289 -13.73 19.26 -10.40
CA ASP A 289 -14.92 18.57 -9.91
C ASP A 289 -15.90 18.40 -11.09
N GLY A 290 -16.31 17.17 -11.40
CA GLY A 290 -17.53 16.92 -12.20
C GLY A 290 -17.39 16.53 -13.68
N ASP A 291 -16.19 16.31 -14.22
CA ASP A 291 -16.06 16.00 -15.66
C ASP A 291 -16.17 14.48 -16.01
N TYR A 292 -16.25 13.60 -15.00
CA TYR A 292 -16.31 12.16 -15.24
C TYR A 292 -17.75 11.62 -15.35
N ILE A 293 -18.16 11.32 -16.59
CA ILE A 293 -19.43 10.66 -16.92
C ILE A 293 -19.20 9.14 -17.01
N GLY A 294 -18.87 8.51 -15.88
CA GLY A 294 -18.75 7.06 -15.78
C GLY A 294 -20.07 6.32 -15.63
N ASN A 295 -19.99 4.99 -15.59
CA ASN A 295 -21.16 4.14 -15.39
C ASN A 295 -21.48 4.04 -13.90
N VAL A 296 -22.33 4.96 -13.42
CA VAL A 296 -22.77 5.07 -12.01
C VAL A 296 -23.21 3.74 -11.41
N ARG A 297 -23.79 2.85 -12.21
CA ARG A 297 -24.32 1.56 -11.73
C ARG A 297 -23.27 0.46 -11.60
N ARG A 298 -22.06 0.65 -12.16
CA ARG A 298 -20.95 -0.30 -12.11
C ARG A 298 -19.73 0.25 -11.39
N GLU A 299 -19.93 1.29 -10.59
CA GLU A 299 -18.91 1.96 -9.79
C GLU A 299 -19.34 2.04 -8.33
N ALA A 300 -18.40 1.81 -7.41
CA ALA A 300 -18.66 1.89 -5.97
C ALA A 300 -17.48 2.44 -5.17
N TYR A 301 -17.81 3.16 -4.10
CA TYR A 301 -16.89 3.30 -2.97
C TYR A 301 -16.96 2.04 -2.13
N VAL A 302 -15.81 1.52 -1.73
CA VAL A 302 -15.71 0.27 -0.98
C VAL A 302 -14.86 0.46 0.26
N THR A 303 -15.34 -0.07 1.39
CA THR A 303 -14.52 -0.20 2.61
C THR A 303 -14.64 -1.60 3.21
N ILE A 304 -13.78 -1.94 4.17
CA ILE A 304 -13.73 -3.24 4.82
C ILE A 304 -13.62 -3.08 6.34
N LEU A 305 -14.41 -3.87 7.09
CA LEU A 305 -14.37 -3.88 8.55
C LEU A 305 -13.93 -5.22 9.11
N HIS A 306 -12.98 -5.17 10.04
CA HIS A 306 -12.51 -6.32 10.83
C HIS A 306 -12.84 -6.20 12.32
N SER A 307 -13.30 -5.04 12.77
CA SER A 307 -13.67 -4.80 14.17
C SER A 307 -14.85 -3.85 14.27
N ALA A 308 -15.99 -4.37 14.72
CA ALA A 308 -17.22 -3.59 14.86
C ALA A 308 -17.04 -2.42 15.84
N HIS A 309 -16.54 -2.73 17.04
CA HIS A 309 -16.41 -1.81 18.17
C HIS A 309 -15.46 -0.63 17.91
N VAL A 310 -14.58 -0.76 16.91
CA VAL A 310 -13.57 0.26 16.61
C VAL A 310 -13.94 1.07 15.38
N TYR A 311 -14.52 0.47 14.32
CA TYR A 311 -14.58 1.14 13.02
C TYR A 311 -15.98 1.33 12.43
N VAL A 312 -17.06 0.84 13.07
CA VAL A 312 -18.44 1.06 12.56
C VAL A 312 -18.79 2.55 12.53
N CYS A 313 -18.49 3.30 13.59
CA CYS A 313 -18.70 4.75 13.60
C CYS A 313 -17.89 5.47 12.50
N GLY A 314 -16.63 5.06 12.30
CA GLY A 314 -15.78 5.58 11.23
C GLY A 314 -16.37 5.33 9.84
N ALA A 315 -16.81 4.10 9.55
CA ALA A 315 -17.45 3.75 8.28
C ALA A 315 -18.77 4.51 8.06
N ILE A 316 -19.57 4.74 9.10
CA ILE A 316 -20.78 5.58 9.02
C ILE A 316 -20.41 7.02 8.67
N ALA A 317 -19.41 7.61 9.33
CA ALA A 317 -18.94 8.96 9.03
C ALA A 317 -18.35 9.06 7.61
N ALA A 318 -17.64 8.03 7.14
CA ALA A 318 -17.13 7.96 5.78
C ALA A 318 -18.29 7.97 4.75
N ALA A 319 -19.32 7.14 4.93
CA ALA A 319 -20.51 7.18 4.08
C ALA A 319 -21.19 8.55 4.07
N GLN A 320 -21.38 9.14 5.24
CA GLN A 320 -21.96 10.47 5.37
C GLN A 320 -21.13 11.51 4.60
N SER A 321 -19.80 11.48 4.74
CA SER A 321 -18.90 12.41 4.05
C SER A 321 -18.95 12.26 2.52
N ILE A 322 -19.05 11.03 1.99
CA ILE A 322 -19.22 10.77 0.55
C ILE A 322 -20.53 11.36 0.03
N ARG A 323 -21.63 11.23 0.80
CA ARG A 323 -22.93 11.78 0.41
C ARG A 323 -22.93 13.31 0.49
N MET A 324 -22.31 13.88 1.51
CA MET A 324 -22.17 15.34 1.66
C MET A 324 -21.32 15.96 0.55
N SER A 325 -20.35 15.21 0.00
CA SER A 325 -19.56 15.67 -1.14
C SER A 325 -20.31 15.59 -2.48
N GLY A 326 -21.54 15.04 -2.49
CA GLY A 326 -22.42 14.99 -3.65
C GLY A 326 -22.33 13.71 -4.48
N SER A 327 -21.55 12.70 -4.06
CA SER A 327 -21.49 11.44 -4.80
C SER A 327 -22.76 10.61 -4.65
N ASN A 328 -23.22 10.04 -5.76
CA ASN A 328 -24.37 9.14 -5.84
C ASN A 328 -23.98 7.68 -6.16
N ARG A 329 -22.68 7.36 -6.19
CA ARG A 329 -22.18 6.00 -6.46
C ARG A 329 -22.61 5.03 -5.37
N ASP A 330 -22.55 3.74 -5.66
CA ASP A 330 -22.80 2.72 -4.67
C ASP A 330 -21.80 2.82 -3.51
N LEU A 331 -22.27 2.56 -2.29
CA LEU A 331 -21.44 2.37 -1.12
C LEU A 331 -21.48 0.89 -0.78
N VAL A 332 -20.34 0.20 -0.81
CA VAL A 332 -20.24 -1.23 -0.51
C VAL A 332 -19.33 -1.44 0.68
N ILE A 333 -19.75 -2.23 1.65
CA ILE A 333 -18.93 -2.57 2.81
C ILE A 333 -18.73 -4.06 2.93
N LEU A 334 -17.47 -4.48 3.03
CA LEU A 334 -17.09 -5.86 3.27
C LEU A 334 -17.02 -6.10 4.78
N VAL A 335 -17.80 -7.06 5.27
CA VAL A 335 -17.86 -7.42 6.69
C VAL A 335 -17.85 -8.93 6.86
N ASP A 336 -17.40 -9.45 7.99
CA ASP A 336 -17.54 -10.86 8.33
C ASP A 336 -18.65 -11.10 9.36
N GLU A 337 -18.84 -12.37 9.74
CA GLU A 337 -19.89 -12.83 10.66
C GLU A 337 -19.74 -12.29 12.10
N THR A 338 -18.58 -11.74 12.48
CA THR A 338 -18.38 -11.12 13.80
C THR A 338 -19.04 -9.74 13.92
N ILE A 339 -19.40 -9.12 12.80
CA ILE A 339 -20.17 -7.88 12.81
C ILE A 339 -21.64 -8.22 13.04
N SER A 340 -22.16 -7.87 14.21
CA SER A 340 -23.52 -8.20 14.64
C SER A 340 -24.61 -7.44 13.87
N ASP A 341 -25.84 -7.95 13.90
CA ASP A 341 -26.99 -7.40 13.17
C ASP A 341 -27.31 -5.94 13.54
N TYR A 342 -27.08 -5.55 14.78
CA TYR A 342 -27.14 -4.15 15.20
C TYR A 342 -26.21 -3.26 14.40
N HIS A 343 -24.91 -3.59 14.36
CA HIS A 343 -23.93 -2.82 13.61
C HIS A 343 -24.24 -2.84 12.11
N ARG A 344 -24.68 -3.99 11.58
CA ARG A 344 -25.13 -4.12 10.19
C ARG A 344 -26.29 -3.16 9.90
N SER A 345 -27.29 -3.06 10.77
CA SER A 345 -28.40 -2.11 10.57
C SER A 345 -27.95 -0.65 10.55
N GLY A 346 -26.96 -0.28 11.36
CA GLY A 346 -26.37 1.07 11.31
C GLY A 346 -25.65 1.36 10.01
N LEU A 347 -24.87 0.39 9.51
CA LEU A 347 -24.18 0.50 8.23
C LEU A 347 -25.18 0.62 7.06
N GLU A 348 -26.23 -0.19 7.05
CA GLU A 348 -27.29 -0.11 6.04
C GLU A 348 -28.05 1.22 6.10
N LEU A 349 -28.33 1.72 7.31
CA LEU A 349 -28.99 3.01 7.51
C LEU A 349 -28.12 4.18 7.02
N ALA A 350 -26.79 4.08 7.16
CA ALA A 350 -25.84 5.02 6.58
C ALA A 350 -25.73 4.91 5.04
N GLY A 351 -26.33 3.88 4.43
CA GLY A 351 -26.38 3.68 2.99
C GLY A 351 -25.40 2.63 2.45
N TRP A 352 -24.68 1.91 3.31
CA TRP A 352 -23.78 0.83 2.87
C TRP A 352 -24.57 -0.41 2.42
N LYS A 353 -24.20 -0.94 1.26
CA LYS A 353 -24.57 -2.28 0.80
C LYS A 353 -23.62 -3.29 1.42
N ILE A 354 -24.15 -4.11 2.32
CA ILE A 354 -23.35 -5.09 3.05
C ILE A 354 -23.03 -6.30 2.18
N ARG A 355 -21.75 -6.66 2.13
CA ARG A 355 -21.24 -7.90 1.53
C ARG A 355 -20.55 -8.72 2.61
N THR A 356 -21.14 -9.85 2.97
CA THR A 356 -20.53 -10.77 3.94
C THR A 356 -19.37 -11.52 3.28
N ILE A 357 -18.19 -11.49 3.91
CA ILE A 357 -16.96 -12.13 3.43
C ILE A 357 -16.39 -13.10 4.47
N LYS A 358 -15.66 -14.11 3.98
CA LYS A 358 -14.78 -14.91 4.83
C LYS A 358 -13.43 -14.19 4.96
N ARG A 359 -13.00 -13.93 6.21
CA ARG A 359 -11.69 -13.33 6.48
C ARG A 359 -10.56 -14.14 5.87
N ILE A 360 -9.51 -13.43 5.46
CA ILE A 360 -8.26 -14.02 4.98
C ILE A 360 -7.20 -13.69 6.02
N ARG A 361 -6.64 -14.73 6.63
CA ARG A 361 -5.57 -14.59 7.60
C ARG A 361 -4.26 -14.29 6.86
N ASN A 362 -3.49 -13.33 7.35
CA ASN A 362 -2.10 -13.19 6.97
C ASN A 362 -1.29 -14.37 7.55
N PRO A 363 -0.73 -15.26 6.72
CA PRO A 363 -0.02 -16.44 7.20
C PRO A 363 1.24 -16.08 8.00
N LYS A 364 1.83 -14.91 7.75
CA LYS A 364 3.05 -14.42 8.41
C LYS A 364 2.77 -13.59 9.66
N ALA A 365 1.51 -13.32 9.99
CA ALA A 365 1.15 -12.56 11.19
C ALA A 365 1.12 -13.43 12.45
N GLU A 366 1.56 -12.86 13.57
CA GLU A 366 1.35 -13.44 14.90
C GLU A 366 -0.14 -13.53 15.23
N LYS A 367 -0.51 -14.49 16.08
CA LYS A 367 -1.90 -14.68 16.51
C LYS A 367 -2.36 -13.47 17.32
N ASN A 368 -3.56 -12.96 17.01
CA ASN A 368 -4.15 -11.74 17.59
C ASN A 368 -3.38 -10.44 17.31
N ALA A 369 -2.42 -10.45 16.38
CA ALA A 369 -1.81 -9.21 15.94
C ALA A 369 -2.80 -8.37 15.12
N TYR A 370 -2.62 -7.05 15.11
CA TYR A 370 -3.53 -6.15 14.39
C TYR A 370 -3.59 -6.46 12.88
N ASN A 371 -2.47 -6.91 12.29
CA ASN A 371 -2.35 -7.26 10.88
C ASN A 371 -2.81 -8.69 10.55
N GLU A 372 -3.30 -9.46 11.53
CA GLU A 372 -3.67 -10.87 11.34
C GLU A 372 -4.72 -11.07 10.24
N TRP A 373 -5.63 -10.12 10.07
CA TRP A 373 -6.76 -10.23 9.14
C TRP A 373 -6.71 -9.24 7.97
N ASN A 374 -5.66 -8.42 7.89
CA ASN A 374 -5.52 -7.36 6.89
C ASN A 374 -5.58 -7.87 5.44
N TYR A 375 -5.15 -9.11 5.18
CA TYR A 375 -5.21 -9.73 3.85
C TYR A 375 -6.64 -9.97 3.36
N SER A 376 -7.65 -9.82 4.23
CA SER A 376 -9.06 -9.80 3.80
C SER A 376 -9.35 -8.67 2.79
N LYS A 377 -8.49 -7.63 2.70
CA LYS A 377 -8.52 -6.61 1.64
C LYS A 377 -8.41 -7.20 0.24
N PHE A 378 -7.86 -8.41 0.07
CA PHE A 378 -7.85 -9.08 -1.24
C PHE A 378 -9.26 -9.37 -1.76
N ARG A 379 -10.27 -9.45 -0.88
CA ARG A 379 -11.68 -9.63 -1.26
C ARG A 379 -12.22 -8.51 -2.14
N LEU A 380 -11.57 -7.34 -2.17
CA LEU A 380 -11.92 -6.23 -3.06
C LEU A 380 -11.94 -6.68 -4.54
N TRP A 381 -11.02 -7.54 -4.95
CA TRP A 381 -10.98 -8.06 -6.33
C TRP A 381 -12.10 -9.04 -6.68
N GLN A 382 -12.91 -9.48 -5.71
CA GLN A 382 -14.06 -10.35 -5.97
C GLN A 382 -15.36 -9.58 -6.27
N LEU A 383 -15.34 -8.24 -6.16
CA LEU A 383 -16.48 -7.36 -6.44
C LEU A 383 -16.73 -7.16 -7.95
N THR A 384 -16.79 -8.27 -8.69
CA THR A 384 -16.87 -8.32 -10.16
C THR A 384 -18.19 -7.86 -10.76
N ASP A 385 -19.20 -7.56 -9.92
CA ASP A 385 -20.39 -6.81 -10.30
C ASP A 385 -20.07 -5.35 -10.67
N TYR A 386 -18.96 -4.82 -10.16
CA TYR A 386 -18.42 -3.50 -10.47
C TYR A 386 -17.29 -3.59 -11.52
N GLU A 387 -17.21 -2.59 -12.39
CA GLU A 387 -16.08 -2.41 -13.32
C GLU A 387 -14.90 -1.75 -12.62
N LYS A 388 -15.19 -0.82 -11.70
CA LYS A 388 -14.19 -0.06 -10.97
C LYS A 388 -14.68 0.28 -9.58
N ILE A 389 -13.77 0.23 -8.61
CA ILE A 389 -14.06 0.63 -7.24
C ILE A 389 -13.01 1.62 -6.75
N ILE A 390 -13.43 2.54 -5.89
CA ILE A 390 -12.53 3.34 -5.06
C ILE A 390 -12.57 2.73 -3.67
N PHE A 391 -11.49 2.03 -3.32
CA PHE A 391 -11.32 1.58 -1.94
C PHE A 391 -10.94 2.76 -1.05
N ILE A 392 -11.56 2.83 0.12
CA ILE A 392 -11.22 3.77 1.19
C ILE A 392 -11.13 3.03 2.53
N ASP A 393 -10.10 3.33 3.34
CA ASP A 393 -10.07 2.89 4.74
C ASP A 393 -11.23 3.55 5.53
N ALA A 394 -11.62 2.94 6.65
CA ALA A 394 -12.77 3.41 7.44
C ALA A 394 -12.46 4.63 8.33
N ASP A 395 -11.23 5.15 8.27
CA ASP A 395 -10.68 6.23 9.09
C ASP A 395 -10.28 7.47 8.29
N LEU A 396 -11.01 7.72 7.22
CA LEU A 396 -10.92 8.95 6.44
C LEU A 396 -12.27 9.64 6.29
N LEU A 397 -12.21 10.90 5.89
CA LEU A 397 -13.38 11.68 5.46
C LEU A 397 -13.18 12.20 4.05
N ILE A 398 -14.21 12.06 3.23
CA ILE A 398 -14.31 12.68 1.91
C ILE A 398 -14.85 14.10 2.09
N LEU A 399 -13.99 15.08 1.85
CA LEU A 399 -14.32 16.50 2.03
C LEU A 399 -14.79 17.16 0.73
N ARG A 400 -14.40 16.61 -0.43
CA ARG A 400 -14.84 17.03 -1.77
C ARG A 400 -15.11 15.80 -2.64
N ASN A 401 -15.89 15.96 -3.70
CA ASN A 401 -16.23 14.85 -4.58
C ASN A 401 -14.95 14.30 -5.25
N ILE A 402 -14.77 12.98 -5.25
CA ILE A 402 -13.64 12.29 -5.90
C ILE A 402 -14.10 11.29 -6.96
N ASP A 403 -15.31 11.43 -7.49
CA ASP A 403 -15.87 10.51 -8.50
C ASP A 403 -15.02 10.50 -9.79
N PHE A 404 -14.25 11.56 -10.06
CA PHE A 404 -13.32 11.57 -11.19
C PHE A 404 -12.23 10.49 -11.10
N LEU A 405 -11.94 9.96 -9.91
CA LEU A 405 -11.01 8.84 -9.74
C LEU A 405 -11.52 7.54 -10.38
N PHE A 406 -12.83 7.39 -10.62
CA PHE A 406 -13.34 6.30 -11.44
C PHE A 406 -12.88 6.41 -12.91
N GLY A 407 -12.28 7.51 -13.35
CA GLY A 407 -11.58 7.59 -14.64
C GLY A 407 -10.23 6.87 -14.65
N MET A 408 -9.58 6.70 -13.49
CA MET A 408 -8.19 6.26 -13.39
C MET A 408 -8.04 4.74 -13.46
N PRO A 409 -6.91 4.20 -13.96
CA PRO A 409 -6.68 2.75 -13.99
C PRO A 409 -6.19 2.20 -12.64
N GLU A 410 -6.29 0.88 -12.50
CA GLU A 410 -5.64 0.12 -11.42
C GLU A 410 -4.10 0.11 -11.60
N ILE A 411 -3.26 0.30 -10.58
CA ILE A 411 -3.54 0.89 -9.26
C ILE A 411 -3.22 2.37 -9.35
N SER A 412 -4.20 3.22 -9.00
CA SER A 412 -3.98 4.64 -8.77
C SER A 412 -4.12 4.94 -7.29
N ALA A 413 -3.11 5.56 -6.69
CA ALA A 413 -2.98 5.79 -5.25
C ALA A 413 -2.01 6.95 -4.96
N THR A 414 -1.96 7.40 -3.71
CA THR A 414 -1.00 8.44 -3.28
C THR A 414 0.34 7.82 -2.89
N GLY A 415 1.42 8.59 -3.03
CA GLY A 415 2.73 8.19 -2.52
C GLY A 415 2.75 7.98 -1.00
N ASN A 416 3.66 7.13 -0.54
CA ASN A 416 3.95 6.88 0.87
C ASN A 416 5.47 7.05 1.09
N ASN A 417 6.14 6.08 1.73
CA ASN A 417 7.59 6.09 1.95
C ASN A 417 8.32 5.45 0.76
N GLY A 418 9.43 6.05 0.31
CA GLY A 418 10.21 5.56 -0.83
C GLY A 418 9.37 5.41 -2.10
N THR A 419 9.56 4.30 -2.82
CA THR A 419 8.93 4.04 -4.13
C THR A 419 7.50 3.48 -4.05
N LEU A 420 6.85 3.58 -2.87
CA LEU A 420 5.69 2.79 -2.49
C LEU A 420 4.44 3.66 -2.37
N PHE A 421 3.28 3.08 -2.68
CA PHE A 421 1.99 3.76 -2.51
C PHE A 421 1.35 3.47 -1.14
N ASN A 422 0.49 4.40 -0.70
CA ASN A 422 -0.39 4.23 0.45
C ASN A 422 -1.65 3.48 0.04
N SER A 423 -2.05 2.46 0.80
CA SER A 423 -3.21 1.61 0.47
C SER A 423 -4.54 2.08 1.06
N GLY A 424 -4.59 3.28 1.65
CA GLY A 424 -5.78 3.83 2.28
C GLY A 424 -6.80 4.42 1.30
N VAL A 425 -6.34 4.84 0.12
CA VAL A 425 -7.20 5.21 -1.02
C VAL A 425 -6.62 4.57 -2.28
N MET A 426 -7.38 3.69 -2.93
CA MET A 426 -6.92 2.98 -4.13
C MET A 426 -8.03 2.84 -5.17
N VAL A 427 -7.69 3.06 -6.43
CA VAL A 427 -8.55 2.70 -7.56
C VAL A 427 -8.23 1.26 -7.98
N ILE A 428 -9.25 0.40 -8.03
CA ILE A 428 -9.14 -1.03 -8.29
C ILE A 428 -10.10 -1.43 -9.42
N GLU A 429 -9.68 -2.38 -10.26
CA GLU A 429 -10.49 -3.06 -11.27
C GLU A 429 -10.77 -4.51 -10.81
N PRO A 430 -11.93 -4.79 -10.18
CA PRO A 430 -12.19 -6.12 -9.62
C PRO A 430 -12.08 -7.25 -10.65
N SER A 431 -11.38 -8.32 -10.27
CA SER A 431 -11.11 -9.49 -11.10
C SER A 431 -10.89 -10.73 -10.23
N ASN A 432 -11.74 -11.74 -10.40
CA ASN A 432 -11.56 -13.03 -9.72
C ASN A 432 -10.21 -13.69 -10.05
N CYS A 433 -9.64 -13.41 -11.24
CA CYS A 433 -8.30 -13.92 -11.52
C CYS A 433 -7.22 -13.17 -10.73
N THR A 434 -7.33 -11.84 -10.60
CA THR A 434 -6.38 -11.09 -9.75
C THR A 434 -6.50 -11.52 -8.30
N PHE A 435 -7.71 -11.74 -7.79
CA PHE A 435 -7.90 -12.35 -6.47
C PHE A 435 -7.18 -13.71 -6.36
N LYS A 436 -7.31 -14.58 -7.36
CA LYS A 436 -6.62 -15.87 -7.37
C LYS A 436 -5.10 -15.71 -7.39
N LEU A 437 -4.55 -14.77 -8.17
CA LEU A 437 -3.12 -14.44 -8.17
C LEU A 437 -2.64 -14.07 -6.75
N LEU A 438 -3.37 -13.19 -6.05
CA LEU A 438 -3.03 -12.80 -4.68
C LEU A 438 -3.09 -13.99 -3.70
N MET A 439 -4.07 -14.87 -3.87
CA MET A 439 -4.24 -16.04 -3.01
C MET A 439 -3.21 -17.14 -3.27
N ASP A 440 -2.89 -17.42 -4.53
CA ASP A 440 -1.93 -18.45 -4.93
C ASP A 440 -0.52 -18.10 -4.43
N HIS A 441 -0.17 -16.80 -4.36
CA HIS A 441 1.14 -16.31 -3.91
C HIS A 441 1.13 -15.76 -2.47
N ILE A 442 0.10 -16.07 -1.67
CA ILE A 442 -0.07 -15.51 -0.31
C ILE A 442 1.07 -15.86 0.66
N ASN A 443 1.69 -17.04 0.49
CA ASN A 443 2.79 -17.52 1.33
C ASN A 443 4.17 -17.12 0.79
N GLU A 444 4.29 -16.99 -0.52
CA GLU A 444 5.55 -16.74 -1.22
C GLU A 444 6.00 -15.29 -1.03
N ILE A 445 5.09 -14.34 -1.23
CA ILE A 445 5.41 -12.92 -1.19
C ILE A 445 5.51 -12.43 0.24
N THR A 446 6.55 -11.65 0.53
CA THR A 446 6.81 -11.08 1.85
C THR A 446 6.44 -9.60 1.83
N SER A 447 5.48 -9.24 2.69
CA SER A 447 5.10 -7.84 2.89
C SER A 447 6.19 -7.09 3.66
N TYR A 448 6.67 -5.97 3.12
CA TYR A 448 7.75 -5.18 3.75
C TYR A 448 7.39 -4.64 5.14
N ASN A 449 6.10 -4.41 5.41
CA ASN A 449 5.59 -3.98 6.73
C ASN A 449 4.75 -5.07 7.42
N GLY A 450 4.69 -6.28 6.86
CA GLY A 450 3.84 -7.34 7.39
C GLY A 450 2.32 -7.11 7.23
N GLY A 451 1.87 -6.01 6.63
CA GLY A 451 0.46 -5.69 6.38
C GLY A 451 0.03 -5.90 4.93
N ASP A 452 -1.22 -5.59 4.62
CA ASP A 452 -1.78 -5.62 3.26
C ASP A 452 -1.09 -4.61 2.32
N GLN A 453 -0.82 -3.38 2.80
CA GLN A 453 -0.12 -2.36 2.01
C GLN A 453 1.22 -2.87 1.48
N GLY A 454 2.01 -3.52 2.33
CA GLY A 454 3.30 -4.04 1.92
C GLY A 454 3.20 -5.21 0.96
N TYR A 455 2.19 -6.06 1.12
CA TYR A 455 1.95 -7.14 0.15
C TYR A 455 1.56 -6.58 -1.23
N LEU A 456 0.62 -5.62 -1.26
CA LEU A 456 0.13 -5.04 -2.50
C LEU A 456 1.23 -4.29 -3.25
N ASN A 457 2.14 -3.61 -2.54
CA ASN A 457 3.28 -2.93 -3.16
C ASN A 457 4.31 -3.89 -3.80
N GLU A 458 4.39 -5.15 -3.37
CA GLU A 458 5.26 -6.16 -4.02
C GLU A 458 4.63 -6.77 -5.28
N ILE A 459 3.30 -6.75 -5.38
CA ILE A 459 2.57 -7.25 -6.56
C ILE A 459 2.40 -6.16 -7.61
N PHE A 460 1.94 -4.97 -7.20
CA PHE A 460 1.57 -3.87 -8.07
C PHE A 460 2.66 -2.80 -8.09
N THR A 461 3.83 -3.15 -8.65
CA THR A 461 4.97 -2.24 -8.71
C THR A 461 4.81 -1.11 -9.73
N TRP A 462 3.96 -1.30 -10.75
CA TRP A 462 3.56 -0.26 -11.68
C TRP A 462 2.26 0.41 -11.19
N TRP A 463 2.36 1.61 -10.64
CA TRP A 463 1.22 2.33 -10.07
C TRP A 463 1.27 3.82 -10.44
N HIS A 464 0.11 4.47 -10.38
CA HIS A 464 -0.07 5.85 -10.83
C HIS A 464 -0.29 6.80 -9.66
N ARG A 465 0.57 7.83 -9.56
CA ARG A 465 0.49 8.80 -8.48
C ARG A 465 -0.68 9.75 -8.68
N ILE A 466 -1.59 9.75 -7.71
CA ILE A 466 -2.61 10.80 -7.58
C ILE A 466 -2.16 11.81 -6.50
N PRO A 467 -2.61 13.08 -6.57
CA PRO A 467 -2.23 14.12 -5.61
C PRO A 467 -2.40 13.73 -4.14
N LYS A 468 -1.49 14.18 -3.26
CA LYS A 468 -1.55 13.99 -1.80
C LYS A 468 -2.84 14.48 -1.16
N THR A 469 -3.51 15.46 -1.79
CA THR A 469 -4.81 16.00 -1.34
C THR A 469 -5.95 14.98 -1.39
N LEU A 470 -5.77 13.87 -2.12
CA LEU A 470 -6.72 12.76 -2.24
C LEU A 470 -6.52 11.66 -1.18
N ASN A 471 -5.50 11.77 -0.34
CA ASN A 471 -5.27 10.93 0.83
C ASN A 471 -4.35 11.67 1.82
N PHE A 472 -4.81 12.81 2.32
CA PHE A 472 -3.96 13.69 3.12
C PHE A 472 -3.91 13.19 4.57
N LEU A 473 -2.72 12.83 5.03
CA LEU A 473 -2.53 12.24 6.36
C LEU A 473 -2.61 13.31 7.47
N LYS A 474 -3.37 13.02 8.53
CA LYS A 474 -3.42 13.83 9.75
C LYS A 474 -2.18 13.57 10.60
N ASN A 475 -1.09 14.27 10.33
CA ASN A 475 0.16 14.13 11.06
C ASN A 475 1.08 15.37 10.97
N PHE A 476 2.00 15.48 11.92
CA PHE A 476 3.07 16.47 12.04
C PHE A 476 4.38 15.72 12.28
N TRP A 477 5.26 15.69 11.27
CA TRP A 477 6.51 14.95 11.37
C TRP A 477 7.54 15.73 12.20
N ILE A 478 8.50 15.01 12.78
CA ILE A 478 9.57 15.58 13.63
C ILE A 478 10.38 16.67 12.90
N GLY A 479 10.47 16.59 11.57
CA GLY A 479 11.16 17.56 10.72
C GLY A 479 10.31 18.73 10.23
N ASP A 480 9.01 18.77 10.52
CA ASP A 480 8.14 19.86 10.08
C ASP A 480 8.50 21.15 10.83
N ASP A 481 8.75 22.23 10.09
CA ASP A 481 8.86 23.57 10.65
C ASP A 481 7.49 24.15 11.02
N GLU A 482 7.48 25.29 11.72
CA GLU A 482 6.23 25.90 12.20
C GLU A 482 5.33 26.35 11.04
N GLU A 483 5.90 26.82 9.93
CA GLU A 483 5.14 27.20 8.73
C GLU A 483 4.41 25.99 8.12
N THR A 484 5.08 24.84 8.04
CA THR A 484 4.49 23.58 7.57
C THR A 484 3.37 23.11 8.49
N LYS A 485 3.56 23.20 9.82
CA LYS A 485 2.52 22.86 10.80
C LYS A 485 1.32 23.78 10.70
N GLU A 486 1.53 25.07 10.52
CA GLU A 486 0.47 26.06 10.30
C GLU A 486 -0.27 25.80 8.99
N LYS A 487 0.46 25.53 7.88
CA LYS A 487 -0.12 25.15 6.58
C LYS A 487 -1.00 23.91 6.70
N LYS A 488 -0.52 22.86 7.37
CA LYS A 488 -1.31 21.63 7.63
C LYS A 488 -2.56 21.91 8.46
N THR A 489 -2.42 22.66 9.55
CA THR A 489 -3.55 23.04 10.42
C THR A 489 -4.61 23.83 9.66
N ARG A 490 -4.18 24.77 8.81
CA ARG A 490 -5.06 25.52 7.89
C ARG A 490 -5.78 24.58 6.92
N LEU A 491 -5.06 23.63 6.31
CA LEU A 491 -5.64 22.65 5.39
C LEU A 491 -6.68 21.74 6.07
N PHE A 492 -6.44 21.32 7.32
CA PHE A 492 -7.41 20.51 8.08
C PHE A 492 -8.72 21.26 8.36
N GLY A 493 -8.63 22.58 8.56
CA GLY A 493 -9.76 23.43 8.96
C GLY A 493 -10.43 24.21 7.83
N ALA A 494 -9.88 24.20 6.61
CA ALA A 494 -10.33 25.04 5.50
C ALA A 494 -11.84 24.89 5.19
N ASP A 495 -12.50 26.02 4.97
CA ASP A 495 -13.91 26.10 4.56
C ASP A 495 -14.09 27.25 3.54
N PRO A 496 -14.40 26.96 2.25
CA PRO A 496 -14.64 25.63 1.69
C PRO A 496 -13.39 24.73 1.75
N PRO A 497 -13.55 23.40 1.68
CA PRO A 497 -12.45 22.48 1.90
C PRO A 497 -11.43 22.57 0.76
N GLU A 498 -10.13 22.59 1.08
CA GLU A 498 -9.06 22.51 0.07
C GLU A 498 -8.67 21.06 -0.22
N LEU A 499 -8.61 20.23 0.81
CA LEU A 499 -8.34 18.80 0.71
C LEU A 499 -9.55 18.06 0.13
N TYR A 500 -9.29 17.02 -0.65
CA TYR A 500 -10.33 16.09 -1.09
C TYR A 500 -10.62 15.03 -0.03
N VAL A 501 -9.56 14.51 0.59
CA VAL A 501 -9.65 13.45 1.59
C VAL A 501 -8.72 13.74 2.76
N LEU A 502 -9.23 13.60 3.99
CA LEU A 502 -8.46 13.68 5.22
C LEU A 502 -8.44 12.32 5.91
N HIS A 503 -7.24 11.75 6.10
CA HIS A 503 -7.00 10.42 6.66
C HIS A 503 -6.48 10.54 8.10
N TYR A 504 -7.24 10.03 9.06
CA TYR A 504 -6.98 10.19 10.49
C TYR A 504 -5.99 9.13 11.01
N LEU A 505 -4.74 9.52 11.23
CA LEU A 505 -3.76 8.69 11.95
C LEU A 505 -3.88 8.84 13.48
N GLY A 506 -3.19 7.95 14.22
CA GLY A 506 -3.26 7.87 15.68
C GLY A 506 -4.60 7.34 16.21
N LEU A 507 -5.00 7.81 17.39
CA LEU A 507 -6.32 7.56 17.96
C LEU A 507 -7.39 8.26 17.13
N LYS A 508 -8.45 7.52 16.81
CA LYS A 508 -9.52 7.98 15.91
C LYS A 508 -10.46 8.94 16.64
N PRO A 509 -11.03 9.96 15.96
CA PRO A 509 -11.84 10.99 16.62
C PRO A 509 -13.02 10.46 17.44
N TRP A 510 -13.71 9.43 16.94
CA TRP A 510 -14.84 8.82 17.64
C TRP A 510 -14.45 8.00 18.88
N LEU A 511 -13.18 7.63 19.03
CA LEU A 511 -12.64 6.95 20.22
C LEU A 511 -12.19 7.93 21.30
N CYS A 512 -11.99 9.19 20.96
CA CYS A 512 -11.69 10.28 21.88
C CYS A 512 -12.96 10.88 22.46
N PHE A 513 -12.87 11.64 23.55
CA PHE A 513 -13.92 12.58 23.90
C PHE A 513 -14.01 13.69 22.85
N ARG A 514 -15.20 14.28 22.74
CA ARG A 514 -15.48 15.33 21.74
C ARG A 514 -14.73 16.64 21.98
N ASP A 515 -14.37 16.93 23.23
CA ASP A 515 -13.91 18.25 23.64
C ASP A 515 -12.53 18.64 23.08
N TYR A 516 -11.67 17.67 22.75
CA TYR A 516 -10.34 17.87 22.15
C TYR A 516 -9.78 16.55 21.60
N ASP A 517 -8.74 16.62 20.77
CA ASP A 517 -8.07 15.43 20.24
C ASP A 517 -7.30 14.69 21.36
N CYS A 518 -7.79 13.51 21.76
CA CYS A 518 -7.17 12.75 22.84
C CYS A 518 -5.75 12.25 22.52
N ASN A 519 -5.30 12.33 21.27
CA ASN A 519 -3.89 12.12 20.90
C ASN A 519 -2.94 13.04 21.68
N TRP A 520 -3.39 14.22 22.14
CA TRP A 520 -2.60 15.13 23.00
C TRP A 520 -2.19 14.50 24.33
N ASN A 521 -2.96 13.53 24.85
CA ASN A 521 -2.70 12.91 26.16
C ASN A 521 -1.54 11.91 26.15
N SER A 522 -0.93 11.63 25.00
CA SER A 522 0.11 10.61 24.87
C SER A 522 1.26 11.12 24.02
N ASP A 523 2.47 11.08 24.57
CA ASP A 523 3.72 11.50 23.91
C ASP A 523 3.91 10.85 22.52
N ILE A 524 3.69 9.54 22.42
CA ILE A 524 3.79 8.79 21.16
C ILE A 524 2.71 9.12 20.13
N PHE A 525 1.62 9.79 20.51
CA PHE A 525 0.53 10.14 19.60
C PHE A 525 0.45 11.64 19.30
N GLN A 526 1.28 12.47 19.95
CA GLN A 526 1.29 13.92 19.72
C GLN A 526 1.58 14.30 18.27
N GLU A 527 2.35 13.50 17.54
CA GLU A 527 2.58 13.70 16.10
C GLU A 527 1.30 13.60 15.26
N PHE A 528 0.22 13.04 15.79
CA PHE A 528 -1.08 12.98 15.12
C PHE A 528 -2.10 13.95 15.70
N ALA A 529 -1.79 14.68 16.77
CA ALA A 529 -2.78 15.45 17.51
C ALA A 529 -3.19 16.74 16.77
N SER A 530 -4.48 16.93 16.52
CA SER A 530 -5.01 18.16 15.94
C SER A 530 -6.47 18.38 16.32
N ASP A 531 -6.72 19.40 17.14
CA ASP A 531 -8.08 19.79 17.53
C ASP A 531 -8.90 20.27 16.32
N VAL A 532 -8.26 20.93 15.35
CA VAL A 532 -8.90 21.38 14.11
C VAL A 532 -9.40 20.19 13.28
N ALA A 533 -8.55 19.18 13.07
CA ALA A 533 -8.96 17.96 12.38
C ALA A 533 -10.00 17.16 13.18
N HIS A 534 -9.90 17.17 14.50
CA HIS A 534 -10.86 16.52 15.39
C HIS A 534 -12.25 17.18 15.29
N GLU A 535 -12.33 18.50 15.35
CA GLU A 535 -13.56 19.27 15.17
C GLU A 535 -14.16 19.02 13.78
N ARG A 536 -13.31 18.98 12.74
CA ARG A 536 -13.73 18.66 11.37
C ARG A 536 -14.47 17.32 11.30
N TRP A 537 -14.01 16.30 12.02
CA TRP A 537 -14.70 15.01 12.08
C TRP A 537 -16.07 15.12 12.76
N TRP A 538 -16.13 15.85 13.86
CA TRP A 538 -17.39 16.06 14.57
C TRP A 538 -18.42 16.86 13.78
N LYS A 539 -18.01 17.72 12.84
CA LYS A 539 -18.94 18.39 11.90
C LYS A 539 -19.66 17.38 11.00
N VAL A 540 -18.98 16.33 10.54
CA VAL A 540 -19.61 15.25 9.76
C VAL A 540 -20.53 14.40 10.64
N HIS A 541 -20.08 14.06 11.85
CA HIS A 541 -20.93 13.37 12.83
C HIS A 541 -22.21 14.14 13.13
N ASP A 542 -22.17 15.46 13.28
CA ASP A 542 -23.38 16.24 13.61
C ASP A 542 -24.35 16.38 12.45
N ALA A 543 -23.86 16.21 11.23
CA ALA A 543 -24.66 16.27 10.01
C ALA A 543 -25.35 14.93 9.67
N MET A 544 -24.95 13.81 10.28
CA MET A 544 -25.63 12.53 10.04
C MET A 544 -26.95 12.41 10.80
N PRO A 545 -27.89 11.56 10.34
CA PRO A 545 -29.11 11.23 11.06
C PRO A 545 -28.88 10.86 12.54
N THR A 546 -29.74 11.36 13.43
CA THR A 546 -29.57 11.19 14.89
C THR A 546 -29.59 9.72 15.33
N GLU A 547 -30.27 8.87 14.58
CA GLU A 547 -30.34 7.42 14.76
C GLU A 547 -28.97 6.78 14.59
N LEU A 548 -28.06 7.37 13.82
CA LEU A 548 -26.71 6.86 13.60
C LEU A 548 -25.74 7.22 14.73
N HIS A 549 -26.05 8.25 15.54
CA HIS A 549 -25.16 8.70 16.63
C HIS A 549 -24.93 7.61 17.69
N GLN A 550 -25.86 6.66 17.84
CA GLN A 550 -25.75 5.57 18.82
C GLN A 550 -24.59 4.60 18.50
N PHE A 551 -24.18 4.50 17.24
CA PHE A 551 -23.05 3.67 16.81
C PHE A 551 -21.68 4.31 17.14
N CYS A 552 -21.68 5.56 17.60
CA CYS A 552 -20.50 6.33 18.00
C CYS A 552 -20.40 6.52 19.52
N LEU A 553 -21.20 5.78 20.30
CA LEU A 553 -21.13 5.80 21.76
C LEU A 553 -19.87 5.08 22.27
N LEU A 554 -19.40 5.51 23.43
CA LEU A 554 -18.22 4.94 24.08
C LEU A 554 -18.62 3.91 25.14
N GLU A 555 -17.92 2.78 25.15
CA GLU A 555 -17.98 1.82 26.25
C GLU A 555 -17.42 2.42 27.54
N SER A 556 -17.86 1.91 28.69
CA SER A 556 -17.42 2.34 30.03
C SER A 556 -15.91 2.19 30.20
N LYS A 557 -15.31 1.12 29.67
CA LYS A 557 -13.85 0.91 29.68
C LYS A 557 -13.12 2.01 28.90
N GLN A 558 -13.60 2.37 27.72
CA GLN A 558 -13.00 3.43 26.90
C GLN A 558 -13.11 4.80 27.58
N LYS A 559 -14.25 5.13 28.19
CA LYS A 559 -14.42 6.38 28.96
C LYS A 559 -13.43 6.47 30.12
N ALA A 560 -13.27 5.38 30.86
CA ALA A 560 -12.33 5.30 31.97
C ALA A 560 -10.88 5.41 31.49
N GLN A 561 -10.52 4.74 30.39
CA GLN A 561 -9.20 4.86 29.76
C GLN A 561 -8.87 6.30 29.36
N LEU A 562 -9.78 7.00 28.68
CA LEU A 562 -9.56 8.39 28.24
C LEU A 562 -9.33 9.34 29.42
N GLU A 563 -10.08 9.17 30.51
CA GLU A 563 -9.90 9.97 31.72
C GLU A 563 -8.61 9.59 32.47
N TRP A 564 -8.21 8.31 32.45
CA TRP A 564 -6.92 7.88 32.97
C TRP A 564 -5.77 8.51 32.17
N ASP A 565 -5.80 8.44 30.83
CA ASP A 565 -4.78 9.01 29.94
C ASP A 565 -4.63 10.53 30.20
N ARG A 566 -5.76 11.23 30.34
CA ARG A 566 -5.77 12.67 30.69
C ARG A 566 -5.09 12.94 32.03
N ARG A 567 -5.29 12.09 33.05
CA ARG A 567 -4.66 12.23 34.38
C ARG A 567 -3.17 11.92 34.33
N GLU A 568 -2.74 10.96 33.52
CA GLU A 568 -1.32 10.69 33.32
C GLU A 568 -0.62 11.86 32.61
N ALA A 569 -1.24 12.45 31.57
CA ALA A 569 -0.74 13.66 30.93
C ALA A 569 -0.63 14.85 31.92
N GLN A 570 -1.59 14.97 32.84
CA GLN A 570 -1.54 15.95 33.94
C GLN A 570 -0.36 15.68 34.90
N LYS A 571 -0.18 14.43 35.35
CA LYS A 571 0.94 14.04 36.23
C LYS A 571 2.29 14.27 35.56
N ALA A 572 2.38 14.02 34.26
CA ALA A 572 3.56 14.25 33.45
C ALA A 572 3.74 15.72 33.05
N ILE A 573 2.81 16.61 33.40
CA ILE A 573 2.86 18.06 33.14
C ILE A 573 3.10 18.33 31.65
N PHE A 574 2.27 17.72 30.81
CA PHE A 574 2.31 17.94 29.37
C PHE A 574 2.12 19.43 29.04
N LYS A 575 3.03 19.98 28.22
CA LYS A 575 3.20 21.43 27.99
C LYS A 575 2.07 22.05 27.17
N ASP A 576 1.43 21.27 26.30
CA ASP A 576 0.30 21.69 25.48
C ASP A 576 -0.94 22.07 26.32
N GLY A 577 -1.06 21.50 27.52
CA GLY A 577 -2.10 21.87 28.48
C GLY A 577 -3.51 21.33 28.19
N HIS A 578 -3.70 20.48 27.18
CA HIS A 578 -5.03 19.93 26.83
C HIS A 578 -5.64 19.10 27.97
N TRP A 579 -4.81 18.51 28.84
CA TRP A 579 -5.29 17.81 30.04
C TRP A 579 -6.11 18.71 30.98
N LYS A 580 -6.02 20.05 30.87
CA LYS A 580 -6.83 21.01 31.64
C LYS A 580 -8.23 21.22 31.07
N VAL A 581 -8.49 20.78 29.84
CA VAL A 581 -9.79 20.96 29.17
C VAL A 581 -10.87 20.20 29.96
N LYS A 582 -11.95 20.91 30.29
CA LYS A 582 -13.09 20.32 31.00
C LYS A 582 -13.94 19.52 30.01
N VAL A 583 -13.89 18.20 30.12
CA VAL A 583 -14.70 17.28 29.29
C VAL A 583 -16.20 17.47 29.55
N ARG A 584 -16.95 17.81 28.49
CA ARG A 584 -18.41 18.01 28.48
C ARG A 584 -19.12 17.05 27.52
N ASP A 585 -18.40 16.12 26.91
CA ASP A 585 -18.93 15.13 25.99
C ASP A 585 -20.26 14.49 26.48
N PRO A 586 -21.37 14.63 25.74
CA PRO A 586 -22.67 14.11 26.16
C PRO A 586 -22.69 12.57 26.27
N ARG A 587 -21.77 11.87 25.61
CA ARG A 587 -21.65 10.41 25.66
C ARG A 587 -21.22 9.91 27.04
N LEU A 588 -20.65 10.76 27.91
CA LEU A 588 -20.35 10.42 29.30
C LEU A 588 -21.59 10.03 30.12
N LYS A 589 -22.77 10.53 29.72
CA LYS A 589 -24.05 10.25 30.39
C LYS A 589 -24.82 9.08 29.76
N LYS A 590 -24.39 8.62 28.59
CA LYS A 590 -25.00 7.50 27.85
C LYS A 590 -24.20 6.23 28.08
N CYS A 591 -24.84 5.09 27.95
CA CYS A 591 -24.28 3.81 28.32
C CYS A 591 -24.75 2.73 27.35
N ILE A 592 -23.83 1.83 26.98
CA ILE A 592 -24.04 0.77 25.98
C ILE A 592 -23.56 -0.61 26.45
N ASP A 593 -23.06 -0.69 27.68
CA ASP A 593 -22.50 -1.90 28.29
C ASP A 593 -23.13 -2.13 29.67
N ASN A 594 -23.07 -3.37 30.14
CA ASN A 594 -23.73 -3.78 31.39
C ASN A 594 -23.14 -3.11 32.65
N LEU A 595 -21.85 -2.72 32.63
CA LEU A 595 -21.19 -2.10 33.77
C LEU A 595 -21.74 -0.70 34.02
N CYS A 596 -21.97 0.06 32.93
CA CYS A 596 -22.63 1.36 32.94
C CYS A 596 -22.05 2.40 33.91
N SER A 597 -20.81 2.18 34.37
CA SER A 597 -20.18 2.93 35.45
C SER A 597 -18.69 3.07 35.18
N TRP A 598 -18.36 3.90 34.20
CA TRP A 598 -16.96 4.21 33.87
C TRP A 598 -16.18 4.81 35.04
N LYS A 599 -16.85 5.53 35.96
CA LYS A 599 -16.22 6.05 37.18
C LYS A 599 -15.77 4.93 38.12
N SER A 600 -16.55 3.87 38.23
CA SER A 600 -16.16 2.68 39.00
C SER A 600 -14.97 1.99 38.33
N MET A 601 -15.02 1.79 37.01
CA MET A 601 -13.89 1.20 36.27
C MET A 601 -12.60 2.02 36.43
N LEU A 602 -12.70 3.35 36.39
CA LEU A 602 -11.56 4.23 36.59
C LEU A 602 -10.96 4.11 38.01
N LYS A 603 -11.80 3.90 39.03
CA LYS A 603 -11.33 3.70 40.41
C LYS A 603 -10.47 2.45 40.54
N HIS A 604 -10.81 1.41 39.78
CA HIS A 604 -10.13 0.11 39.76
C HIS A 604 -9.19 -0.04 38.55
N TRP A 605 -8.78 1.07 37.93
CA TRP A 605 -7.97 1.04 36.72
C TRP A 605 -6.59 0.44 36.99
N GLY A 606 -6.24 -0.63 36.27
CA GLY A 606 -5.02 -1.42 36.50
C GLY A 606 -5.23 -2.70 37.33
N GLU A 607 -6.39 -2.89 37.96
CA GLU A 607 -6.71 -4.14 38.66
C GLU A 607 -7.15 -5.23 37.65
N THR A 608 -6.46 -6.38 37.65
CA THR A 608 -6.68 -7.50 36.70
C THR A 608 -8.09 -8.07 36.75
N ASN A 609 -8.71 -8.13 37.93
CA ASN A 609 -10.05 -8.71 38.08
C ASN A 609 -11.19 -7.80 37.58
N TRP A 610 -10.97 -6.48 37.50
CA TRP A 610 -12.03 -5.50 37.19
C TRP A 610 -11.92 -4.92 35.78
N THR A 611 -10.70 -4.81 35.25
CA THR A 611 -10.46 -4.14 33.96
C THR A 611 -10.57 -5.08 32.76
N ASP A 612 -10.44 -6.39 32.98
CA ASP A 612 -10.48 -7.42 31.93
C ASP A 612 -11.81 -8.18 31.84
N ASP A 613 -12.79 -7.84 32.69
CA ASP A 613 -14.09 -8.50 32.68
C ASP A 613 -14.85 -8.17 31.39
N ARG A 614 -14.69 -9.05 30.38
CA ARG A 614 -15.49 -9.07 29.16
C ARG A 614 -16.82 -9.74 29.48
N GLY A 615 -17.58 -9.14 30.39
CA GLY A 615 -18.96 -9.54 30.62
C GLY A 615 -19.67 -9.59 29.26
N PHE A 616 -20.38 -10.69 29.00
CA PHE A 616 -21.12 -10.89 27.75
C PHE A 616 -22.11 -9.73 27.57
N ASN A 617 -21.78 -8.78 26.68
CA ASN A 617 -22.68 -7.71 26.32
C ASN A 617 -23.59 -8.25 25.21
N PRO A 618 -24.89 -8.51 25.48
CA PRO A 618 -25.82 -8.81 24.41
C PRO A 618 -25.82 -7.61 23.47
N THR A 619 -25.57 -7.86 22.19
CA THR A 619 -25.68 -6.81 21.18
C THR A 619 -27.11 -6.26 21.24
N PRO A 620 -27.33 -4.93 21.21
CA PRO A 620 -28.66 -4.37 21.08
C PRO A 620 -29.42 -5.00 19.89
N PRO A 621 -30.76 -5.04 19.90
CA PRO A 621 -31.51 -5.55 18.77
C PRO A 621 -31.26 -4.71 17.51
N MET A 622 -31.43 -5.33 16.34
CA MET A 622 -31.36 -4.67 15.04
C MET A 622 -32.32 -3.47 14.99
N ILE A 623 -31.88 -2.34 14.45
CA ILE A 623 -32.79 -1.21 14.19
C ILE A 623 -33.70 -1.61 13.03
N THR A 624 -35.00 -1.74 13.31
CA THR A 624 -35.98 -1.98 12.25
C THR A 624 -36.10 -0.69 11.44
N LYS A 625 -35.98 -0.75 10.11
CA LYS A 625 -36.31 0.39 9.24
C LYS A 625 -37.72 0.85 9.60
N LEU A 626 -37.85 1.98 10.30
CA LEU A 626 -39.11 2.71 10.32
C LEU A 626 -39.44 2.94 8.85
N LYS A 627 -40.61 2.48 8.42
CA LYS A 627 -41.15 2.85 7.11
C LYS A 627 -41.26 4.37 7.11
N ILE A 628 -40.25 5.03 6.57
CA ILE A 628 -40.34 6.43 6.20
C ILE A 628 -41.23 6.41 4.97
N ASP A 629 -42.52 6.67 5.18
CA ASP A 629 -43.43 6.98 4.09
C ASP A 629 -42.87 8.17 3.31
N ARG A 630 -42.95 8.04 1.98
CA ARG A 630 -42.24 8.79 0.94
C ARG A 630 -42.28 10.30 1.04
#